data_AF-A0A091VS36-F1
#
_entry.id   AF-A0A091VS36-F1
#
_cell.length_a   1.000
_cell.length_b   1.000
_cell.length_c   1.000
_cell.angle_alpha   90.00
_cell.angle_beta   90.00
_cell.angle_gamma   90.00
#
_symmetry.space_group_name_H-M   'P 1'
#
loop_
_entity.id
_entity.type
_entity.pdbx_description
1 polymer ?
#
loop_
_entity_poly.entity_id
_entity_poly.type
_entity_poly.pdbx_seq_one_letter_code
_entity_poly.pdbx_strand_id
1 'polypeptide(L)'
;MKPFLLLSKQRAALIAHCLQSSESKPPHILPELHINRQLAREHRANPALDPSCRKAVFTQVRSCHAPRQVPARMCMGLLFPHRWPLSFSQWWKGGFLTCAPIAGGGFRDSLSDVSEELCPSSGDVPVPLPFFVRTSNQGNSSSDARDMYVPNPSCKDFPKYKWIGQLMGAALRSNEFLILALPALVWKQLAGEEVSWSKDFAAVDLELVKLLEMLERVDREAFEFIFGRELTYTAVLSDQRMVELIPKGSSTVVRYEDRRDFIHLVRKARLEESKEQIAAMRAGLLCVVPQPVLDLLTWQQLEKKVCGDHEITAAKLQTFIRFEDFPANDTRIQNFLEALKNFTSEDLSRFLKFVTGRSRLPVQITVYPERENLNALDLMPKACTCSCILFLPSYSSAKACEELLRYAVYNCMSIDTDKNPWD
;
A
#
# COMPACT_ATOMS: atom_id res chain seq x y z
N MET A 1 -23.78 16.67 -8.57
CA MET A 1 -24.42 15.38 -8.22
C MET A 1 -23.66 14.60 -7.15
N LYS A 2 -22.33 14.41 -7.27
CA LYS A 2 -21.49 13.70 -6.29
C LYS A 2 -21.69 14.11 -4.82
N PRO A 3 -21.70 15.42 -4.43
CA PRO A 3 -21.89 15.80 -3.02
C PRO A 3 -23.25 15.36 -2.44
N PHE A 4 -24.32 15.34 -3.25
CA PHE A 4 -25.64 14.88 -2.80
C PHE A 4 -25.69 13.35 -2.60
N LEU A 5 -24.99 12.59 -3.45
CA LEU A 5 -24.88 11.14 -3.33
C LEU A 5 -24.05 10.70 -2.11
N LEU A 6 -23.03 11.48 -1.74
CA LEU A 6 -22.19 11.23 -0.57
C LEU A 6 -22.94 11.38 0.76
N LEU A 7 -23.98 12.22 0.80
CA LEU A 7 -24.80 12.50 1.98
C LEU A 7 -26.00 11.54 2.14
N SER A 8 -26.21 10.62 1.18
CA SER A 8 -27.34 9.69 1.24
C SER A 8 -27.14 8.62 2.32
N LYS A 9 -28.16 8.41 3.17
CA LYS A 9 -28.21 7.30 4.14
C LYS A 9 -28.18 5.92 3.46
N GLN A 10 -28.55 5.82 2.18
CA GLN A 10 -28.57 4.57 1.42
C GLN A 10 -27.25 4.28 0.70
N ARG A 11 -26.26 5.17 0.80
CA ARG A 11 -24.98 5.07 0.08
C ARG A 11 -24.28 3.73 0.25
N ALA A 12 -24.18 3.22 1.48
CA ALA A 12 -23.54 1.93 1.75
C ALA A 12 -24.28 0.75 1.09
N ALA A 13 -25.61 0.78 1.12
CA ALA A 13 -26.44 -0.24 0.48
C ALA A 13 -26.33 -0.18 -1.06
N LEU A 14 -26.27 1.02 -1.64
CA LEU A 14 -26.06 1.21 -3.07
C LEU A 14 -24.68 0.71 -3.53
N ILE A 15 -23.63 0.98 -2.75
CA ILE A 15 -22.29 0.44 -3.04
C ILE A 15 -22.32 -1.10 -3.03
N ALA A 16 -22.89 -1.70 -1.99
CA ALA A 16 -23.00 -3.16 -1.88
C ALA A 16 -23.79 -3.75 -3.05
N HIS A 17 -24.93 -3.16 -3.40
CA HIS A 17 -25.77 -3.57 -4.52
C HIS A 17 -25.03 -3.46 -5.87
N CYS A 18 -24.35 -2.34 -6.14
CA CYS A 18 -23.56 -2.17 -7.37
C CYS A 18 -22.39 -3.17 -7.46
N LEU A 19 -21.74 -3.49 -6.33
CA LEU A 19 -20.69 -4.50 -6.31
C LEU A 19 -21.27 -5.91 -6.59
N GLN A 20 -22.37 -6.27 -5.94
CA GLN A 20 -23.04 -7.56 -6.11
C GLN A 20 -23.61 -7.75 -7.53
N SER A 21 -24.34 -6.77 -8.04
CA SER A 21 -24.92 -6.82 -9.39
C SER A 21 -23.87 -6.87 -10.51
N SER A 22 -22.63 -6.47 -10.23
CA SER A 22 -21.52 -6.53 -11.18
C SER A 22 -20.65 -7.77 -11.04
N GLU A 23 -20.99 -8.71 -10.14
CA GLU A 23 -20.22 -9.93 -9.91
C GLU A 23 -20.15 -10.82 -11.16
N SER A 24 -18.96 -11.35 -11.40
CA SER A 24 -18.73 -12.40 -12.39
C SER A 24 -18.69 -13.74 -11.67
N LYS A 25 -19.08 -14.81 -12.37
CA LYS A 25 -18.94 -16.17 -11.83
C LYS A 25 -17.46 -16.46 -11.54
N PRO A 26 -17.11 -17.03 -10.37
CA PRO A 26 -15.74 -17.45 -10.09
C PRO A 26 -15.33 -18.52 -11.10
N PRO A 27 -14.05 -18.58 -11.53
CA PRO A 27 -13.57 -19.61 -12.43
C PRO A 27 -13.61 -20.95 -11.71
N HIS A 28 -13.90 -22.00 -12.47
CA HIS A 28 -13.94 -23.37 -11.95
C HIS A 28 -12.56 -23.86 -11.45
N ILE A 29 -11.48 -23.26 -11.95
CA ILE A 29 -10.10 -23.58 -11.56
C ILE A 29 -9.37 -22.27 -11.26
N LEU A 30 -8.86 -22.15 -10.04
CA LEU A 30 -7.98 -21.05 -9.64
C LEU A 30 -6.62 -21.18 -10.33
N PRO A 31 -6.05 -20.07 -10.86
CA PRO A 31 -4.71 -20.10 -11.42
C PRO A 31 -3.69 -20.43 -10.32
N GLU A 32 -2.77 -21.33 -10.64
CA GLU A 32 -1.67 -21.72 -9.76
C GLU A 32 -0.43 -20.92 -10.12
N LEU A 33 0.06 -20.12 -9.18
CA LEU A 33 1.24 -19.28 -9.35
C LEU A 33 2.44 -19.94 -8.69
N HIS A 34 3.54 -19.99 -9.42
CA HIS A 34 4.83 -20.45 -8.93
C HIS A 34 5.76 -19.24 -8.79
N ILE A 35 5.90 -18.73 -7.56
CA ILE A 35 6.67 -17.52 -7.28
C ILE A 35 8.04 -17.90 -6.72
N ASN A 36 9.11 -17.39 -7.34
CA ASN A 36 10.47 -17.50 -6.83
C ASN A 36 10.79 -16.29 -5.94
N ARG A 37 10.73 -16.51 -4.62
CA ARG A 37 11.03 -15.48 -3.61
C ARG A 37 12.50 -15.13 -3.51
N GLN A 38 13.39 -16.11 -3.71
CA GLN A 38 14.82 -15.89 -3.63
C GLN A 38 15.29 -14.89 -4.70
N LEU A 39 14.88 -15.10 -5.95
CA LEU A 39 15.16 -14.15 -7.04
C LEU A 39 14.56 -12.77 -6.79
N ALA A 40 13.37 -12.71 -6.17
CA ALA A 40 12.76 -11.44 -5.81
C ALA A 40 13.50 -10.73 -4.68
N ARG A 41 13.98 -11.46 -3.66
CA ARG A 41 14.82 -10.91 -2.57
C ARG A 41 16.14 -10.36 -3.13
N GLU A 42 16.79 -11.10 -4.02
CA GLU A 42 18.01 -10.66 -4.73
C GLU A 42 17.75 -9.40 -5.57
N HIS A 43 16.63 -9.36 -6.29
CA HIS A 43 16.22 -8.18 -7.06
C HIS A 43 15.95 -6.97 -6.16
N ARG A 44 15.28 -7.15 -5.02
CA ARG A 44 15.05 -6.07 -4.04
C ARG A 44 16.35 -5.53 -3.46
N ALA A 45 17.32 -6.40 -3.17
CA ALA A 45 18.61 -6.00 -2.64
C ALA A 45 19.43 -5.21 -3.67
N ASN A 46 19.35 -5.57 -4.95
CA ASN A 46 20.04 -4.85 -6.02
C ASN A 46 19.20 -4.79 -7.32
N PRO A 47 18.30 -3.80 -7.43
CA PRO A 47 17.40 -3.67 -8.58
C PRO A 47 18.13 -3.42 -9.91
N ALA A 48 19.36 -2.92 -9.87
CA ALA A 48 20.16 -2.63 -11.05
C ALA A 48 20.55 -3.89 -11.86
N LEU A 49 20.55 -5.07 -11.22
CA LEU A 49 20.91 -6.34 -11.86
C LEU A 49 19.82 -6.90 -12.78
N ASP A 50 18.57 -6.44 -12.63
CA ASP A 50 17.47 -6.77 -13.55
C ASP A 50 16.66 -5.51 -13.90
N PRO A 51 17.15 -4.71 -14.87
CA PRO A 51 16.45 -3.51 -15.33
C PRO A 51 15.05 -3.81 -15.89
N SER A 52 14.80 -5.05 -16.31
CA SER A 52 13.50 -5.48 -16.83
C SER A 52 12.49 -5.85 -15.73
N CYS A 53 12.94 -5.89 -14.47
CA CYS A 53 12.16 -6.23 -13.29
C CYS A 53 11.42 -7.59 -13.40
N ARG A 54 11.93 -8.53 -14.21
CA ARG A 54 11.32 -9.85 -14.42
C ARG A 54 11.35 -10.72 -13.16
N LYS A 55 12.38 -10.53 -12.34
CA LYS A 55 12.58 -11.26 -11.08
C LYS A 55 11.71 -10.76 -9.93
N ALA A 56 11.12 -9.58 -10.02
CA ALA A 56 10.22 -9.04 -9.00
C ALA A 56 8.93 -9.88 -8.88
N VAL A 57 8.42 -10.09 -7.66
CA VAL A 57 7.14 -10.81 -7.42
C VAL A 57 6.01 -10.16 -8.22
N PHE A 58 5.96 -8.83 -8.29
CA PHE A 58 4.98 -8.10 -9.10
C PHE A 58 4.95 -8.59 -10.56
N THR A 59 6.12 -8.70 -11.19
CA THR A 59 6.21 -9.12 -12.59
C THR A 59 5.98 -10.61 -12.73
N GLN A 60 6.42 -11.43 -11.78
CA GLN A 60 6.15 -12.86 -11.77
C GLN A 60 4.64 -13.14 -11.69
N VAL A 61 3.92 -12.52 -10.75
CA VAL A 61 2.46 -12.66 -10.59
C VAL A 61 1.72 -12.19 -11.84
N ARG A 62 2.16 -11.10 -12.45
CA ARG A 62 1.59 -10.60 -13.71
C ARG A 62 1.85 -11.52 -14.90
N SER A 63 3.07 -12.07 -14.99
CA SER A 63 3.59 -12.78 -16.16
C SER A 63 3.36 -14.28 -16.10
N CYS A 64 2.94 -14.83 -14.95
CA CYS A 64 2.69 -16.25 -14.79
C CYS A 64 1.67 -16.74 -15.83
N HIS A 65 2.24 -17.48 -16.77
CA HIS A 65 1.58 -18.19 -17.84
C HIS A 65 0.79 -19.37 -17.28
N ALA A 66 -0.41 -19.60 -17.82
CA ALA A 66 -1.04 -20.92 -17.82
C ALA A 66 -0.03 -21.98 -18.32
N PRO A 67 -0.17 -23.26 -17.94
CA PRO A 67 0.67 -24.34 -18.47
C PRO A 67 0.82 -24.24 -19.99
N ARG A 68 2.00 -24.62 -20.50
CA ARG A 68 2.63 -24.41 -21.83
C ARG A 68 1.79 -24.59 -23.13
N GLN A 69 0.47 -24.69 -23.08
CA GLN A 69 -0.42 -24.96 -24.22
C GLN A 69 -1.38 -23.81 -24.59
N VAL A 70 -1.33 -22.64 -23.95
CA VAL A 70 -2.24 -21.52 -24.27
C VAL A 70 -1.51 -20.38 -25.00
N PRO A 71 -1.98 -19.93 -26.19
CA PRO A 71 -1.36 -18.84 -26.94
C PRO A 71 -1.33 -17.51 -26.14
N ALA A 72 -0.24 -16.75 -26.28
CA ALA A 72 0.01 -15.48 -25.57
C ALA A 72 -1.12 -14.43 -25.68
N ARG A 73 -1.98 -14.51 -26.70
CA ARG A 73 -3.16 -13.64 -26.87
C ARG A 73 -4.29 -13.91 -25.87
N MET A 74 -4.30 -15.08 -25.21
CA MET A 74 -5.26 -15.44 -24.16
C MET A 74 -4.76 -15.10 -22.74
N CYS A 75 -3.45 -14.85 -22.58
CA CYS A 75 -2.81 -14.68 -21.27
C CYS A 75 -3.13 -13.36 -20.56
N MET A 76 -3.53 -12.32 -21.30
CA MET A 76 -3.96 -11.03 -20.72
C MET A 76 -5.31 -11.10 -19.99
N GLY A 77 -6.02 -12.24 -20.05
CA GLY A 77 -7.40 -12.38 -19.58
C GLY A 77 -7.62 -13.30 -18.37
N LEU A 78 -6.58 -13.91 -17.78
CA LEU A 78 -6.77 -15.00 -16.80
C LEU A 78 -6.86 -14.55 -15.33
N LEU A 79 -6.39 -13.35 -14.97
CA LEU A 79 -6.50 -12.84 -13.60
C LEU A 79 -7.52 -11.70 -13.47
N PHE A 80 -7.60 -10.80 -14.45
CA PHE A 80 -8.51 -9.65 -14.43
C PHE A 80 -8.99 -9.29 -15.84
N PRO A 81 -10.30 -9.05 -16.05
CA PRO A 81 -11.16 -8.34 -15.10
C PRO A 81 -12.27 -9.24 -14.53
N HIS A 82 -11.92 -10.26 -13.76
CA HIS A 82 -12.93 -11.01 -13.01
C HIS A 82 -13.42 -10.12 -11.86
N ARG A 83 -14.73 -9.87 -11.84
CA ARG A 83 -15.38 -9.08 -10.79
C ARG A 83 -15.79 -10.01 -9.65
N TRP A 84 -14.81 -10.36 -8.83
CA TRP A 84 -14.94 -11.36 -7.79
C TRP A 84 -16.10 -11.09 -6.82
N PRO A 85 -16.85 -12.12 -6.40
CA PRO A 85 -17.80 -11.98 -5.31
C PRO A 85 -17.08 -11.74 -3.98
N LEU A 86 -17.77 -11.13 -3.02
CA LEU A 86 -17.22 -10.85 -1.67
C LEU A 86 -16.69 -12.10 -0.95
N SER A 87 -17.27 -13.27 -1.24
CA SER A 87 -16.85 -14.56 -0.68
C SER A 87 -15.52 -15.08 -1.24
N PHE A 88 -14.99 -14.47 -2.30
CA PHE A 88 -13.78 -14.92 -2.98
C PHE A 88 -12.56 -14.10 -2.55
N SER A 89 -11.97 -14.50 -1.42
CA SER A 89 -10.80 -13.85 -0.79
C SER A 89 -9.44 -14.30 -1.34
N GLN A 90 -9.41 -15.28 -2.25
CA GLN A 90 -8.17 -15.83 -2.80
C GLN A 90 -8.20 -15.75 -4.33
N TRP A 91 -7.34 -14.92 -4.94
CA TRP A 91 -7.36 -14.70 -6.39
C TRP A 91 -6.53 -15.72 -7.18
N TRP A 92 -5.56 -16.35 -6.51
CA TRP A 92 -4.72 -17.43 -7.04
C TRP A 92 -4.32 -18.42 -5.96
N LYS A 93 -3.98 -19.65 -6.37
CA LYS A 93 -3.28 -20.61 -5.51
C LYS A 93 -1.78 -20.32 -5.57
N GLY A 94 -1.19 -19.95 -4.45
CA GLY A 94 0.26 -19.76 -4.35
C GLY A 94 0.95 -21.09 -4.07
N GLY A 95 1.81 -21.53 -4.98
CA GLY A 95 2.89 -22.47 -4.71
C GLY A 95 4.21 -21.72 -4.76
N PHE A 96 5.05 -21.82 -3.73
CA PHE A 96 6.43 -21.35 -3.86
C PHE A 96 7.25 -22.50 -4.38
N LEU A 97 8.19 -22.25 -5.30
CA LEU A 97 9.01 -23.32 -5.89
C LEU A 97 9.80 -24.12 -4.83
N THR A 98 9.97 -23.57 -3.63
CA THR A 98 10.67 -24.14 -2.47
C THR A 98 9.76 -24.56 -1.31
N CYS A 99 8.45 -24.23 -1.32
CA CYS A 99 7.54 -24.56 -0.22
C CYS A 99 6.33 -25.36 -0.66
N ALA A 100 5.92 -26.30 0.19
CA ALA A 100 4.66 -27.01 0.04
C ALA A 100 3.49 -25.99 -0.10
N PRO A 101 2.48 -26.28 -0.93
CA PRO A 101 1.34 -25.38 -1.13
C PRO A 101 0.52 -25.25 0.16
N ILE A 102 0.78 -24.21 0.95
CA ILE A 102 -0.05 -23.85 2.11
C ILE A 102 -1.23 -23.03 1.58
N ALA A 103 -2.44 -23.59 1.70
CA ALA A 103 -3.67 -22.91 1.32
C ALA A 103 -3.80 -21.56 2.04
N GLY A 104 -4.00 -20.47 1.29
CA GLY A 104 -4.24 -19.12 1.81
C GLY A 104 -2.99 -18.31 2.20
N GLY A 105 -1.98 -18.93 2.80
CA GLY A 105 -0.75 -18.23 3.25
C GLY A 105 0.07 -17.66 2.08
N GLY A 106 0.34 -18.48 1.07
CA GLY A 106 1.18 -18.03 -0.05
C GLY A 106 0.56 -16.93 -0.92
N PHE A 107 -0.77 -16.85 -0.96
CA PHE A 107 -1.47 -15.76 -1.64
C PHE A 107 -1.26 -14.41 -0.92
N ARG A 108 -1.54 -14.35 0.39
CA ARG A 108 -1.44 -13.09 1.16
C ARG A 108 0.00 -12.61 1.28
N ASP A 109 0.93 -13.54 1.45
CA ASP A 109 2.33 -13.19 1.48
C ASP A 109 2.78 -12.66 0.12
N SER A 110 2.29 -13.21 -1.01
CA SER A 110 2.59 -12.68 -2.33
C SER A 110 2.00 -11.27 -2.55
N LEU A 111 0.83 -10.96 -2.00
CA LEU A 111 0.29 -9.59 -2.02
C LEU A 111 1.15 -8.64 -1.18
N SER A 112 1.62 -9.09 -0.02
CA SER A 112 2.51 -8.32 0.84
C SER A 112 3.86 -8.05 0.16
N ASP A 113 4.42 -9.07 -0.51
CA ASP A 113 5.62 -8.95 -1.34
C ASP A 113 5.42 -7.94 -2.48
N VAL A 114 4.27 -7.99 -3.16
CA VAL A 114 3.91 -7.00 -4.20
C VAL A 114 3.80 -5.59 -3.63
N SER A 115 3.16 -5.43 -2.47
CA SER A 115 3.05 -4.14 -1.80
C SER A 115 4.42 -3.56 -1.44
N GLU A 116 5.29 -4.38 -0.84
CA GLU A 116 6.65 -3.97 -0.47
C GLU A 116 7.51 -3.64 -1.68
N GLU A 117 7.30 -4.30 -2.83
CA GLU A 117 7.99 -3.96 -4.07
C GLU A 117 7.47 -2.67 -4.72
N LEU A 118 6.19 -2.35 -4.59
CA LEU A 118 5.60 -1.13 -5.14
C LEU A 118 5.90 0.10 -4.28
N CYS A 119 5.78 -0.05 -2.95
CA CYS A 119 5.99 0.99 -1.96
C CYS A 119 6.77 0.41 -0.78
N PRO A 120 8.12 0.38 -0.85
CA PRO A 120 8.94 -0.11 0.26
C PRO A 120 8.65 0.62 1.57
N SER A 121 8.52 -0.13 2.66
CA SER A 121 8.20 0.42 3.98
C SER A 121 9.39 1.12 4.63
N SER A 122 10.62 0.78 4.22
CA SER A 122 11.85 1.41 4.71
C SER A 122 12.41 2.40 3.69
N GLY A 123 12.79 3.59 4.16
CA GLY A 123 13.44 4.62 3.35
C GLY A 123 14.84 4.24 2.86
N ASP A 124 15.53 3.35 3.57
CA ASP A 124 16.94 2.97 3.29
C ASP A 124 17.07 1.92 2.17
N VAL A 125 15.97 1.25 1.83
CA VAL A 125 15.95 0.21 0.80
C VAL A 125 15.85 0.87 -0.59
N PRO A 126 16.54 0.38 -1.63
CA PRO A 126 16.32 0.89 -2.98
C PRO A 126 14.89 0.58 -3.47
N VAL A 127 14.29 1.48 -4.25
CA VAL A 127 12.97 1.23 -4.84
C VAL A 127 13.09 0.16 -5.93
N PRO A 128 12.47 -1.03 -5.79
CA PRO A 128 12.77 -2.17 -6.66
C PRO A 128 12.00 -2.16 -7.98
N LEU A 129 10.94 -1.35 -8.09
CA LEU A 129 10.12 -1.23 -9.28
C LEU A 129 10.06 0.22 -9.78
N PRO A 130 10.12 0.47 -11.09
CA PRO A 130 10.18 1.83 -11.65
C PRO A 130 8.82 2.56 -11.66
N PHE A 131 7.76 1.97 -11.10
CA PHE A 131 6.39 2.51 -11.19
C PHE A 131 6.12 3.65 -10.22
N PHE A 132 6.80 3.67 -9.09
CA PHE A 132 6.62 4.68 -8.06
C PHE A 132 7.98 5.27 -7.70
N VAL A 133 7.98 6.56 -7.38
CA VAL A 133 9.14 7.27 -6.84
C VAL A 133 8.75 7.85 -5.49
N ARG A 134 9.75 8.05 -4.66
CA ARG A 134 9.58 8.64 -3.34
C ARG A 134 9.21 10.12 -3.48
N THR A 135 8.37 10.60 -2.58
CA THR A 135 8.04 12.02 -2.50
C THR A 135 9.28 12.84 -2.11
N SER A 136 9.34 14.12 -2.54
CA SER A 136 10.41 15.06 -2.18
C SER A 136 10.55 15.25 -0.66
N ASN A 137 9.50 14.97 0.11
CA ASN A 137 9.48 15.12 1.57
C ASN A 137 10.41 14.18 2.36
N GLN A 138 11.06 13.21 1.73
CA GLN A 138 11.93 12.25 2.44
C GLN A 138 13.10 12.87 3.22
N GLY A 139 13.63 14.01 2.77
CA GLY A 139 14.71 14.72 3.46
C GLY A 139 14.28 15.45 4.75
N ASN A 140 12.97 15.62 4.97
CA ASN A 140 12.45 16.49 6.02
C ASN A 140 11.97 15.70 7.25
N SER A 141 12.83 15.63 8.27
CA SER A 141 12.56 16.10 9.64
C SER A 141 11.26 15.67 10.36
N SER A 142 10.10 16.08 9.87
CA SER A 142 8.97 16.41 10.75
C SER A 142 7.58 16.14 10.17
N SER A 143 7.42 15.23 9.19
CA SER A 143 6.08 14.90 8.67
C SER A 143 5.80 13.40 8.61
N ASP A 144 4.56 13.01 8.95
CA ASP A 144 3.97 11.68 8.70
C ASP A 144 3.95 11.28 7.21
N ALA A 145 4.39 12.16 6.31
CA ALA A 145 4.44 11.97 4.86
C ALA A 145 5.84 11.62 4.33
N ARG A 146 6.82 11.31 5.19
CA ARG A 146 8.18 10.94 4.73
C ARG A 146 8.18 9.69 3.84
N ASP A 147 7.36 8.69 4.16
CA ASP A 147 7.41 7.38 3.51
C ASP A 147 6.32 7.20 2.45
N MET A 148 5.97 8.28 1.74
CA MET A 148 4.99 8.25 0.67
C MET A 148 5.62 8.17 -0.72
N TYR A 149 4.83 7.66 -1.65
CA TYR A 149 5.21 7.38 -3.02
C TYR A 149 4.23 8.02 -4.00
N VAL A 150 4.74 8.55 -5.11
CA VAL A 150 3.96 9.06 -6.23
C VAL A 150 4.29 8.29 -7.50
N PRO A 151 3.34 8.12 -8.45
CA PRO A 151 3.64 7.42 -9.69
C PRO A 151 4.75 8.11 -10.47
N ASN A 152 5.72 7.34 -10.94
CA ASN A 152 6.87 7.85 -11.66
C ASN A 152 6.46 8.49 -13.01
N PRO A 153 6.62 9.82 -13.20
CA PRO A 153 6.22 10.49 -14.44
C PRO A 153 7.01 9.99 -15.67
N SER A 154 8.25 9.53 -15.50
CA SER A 154 9.09 8.95 -16.56
C SER A 154 8.70 7.52 -16.94
N CYS A 155 8.00 6.78 -16.10
CA CYS A 155 7.60 5.42 -16.42
C CYS A 155 6.34 5.42 -17.32
N LYS A 156 6.49 4.97 -18.57
CA LYS A 156 5.40 4.88 -19.57
C LYS A 156 4.82 3.48 -19.74
N ASP A 157 5.07 2.58 -18.77
CA ASP A 157 4.49 1.24 -18.73
C ASP A 157 3.00 1.25 -18.30
N PHE A 158 2.15 1.95 -19.06
CA PHE A 158 0.72 2.08 -18.77
C PHE A 158 -0.02 0.74 -18.58
N PRO A 159 0.31 -0.36 -19.29
CA PRO A 159 -0.29 -1.66 -19.00
C PRO A 159 0.03 -2.19 -17.60
N LYS A 160 1.16 -1.80 -16.99
CA LYS A 160 1.54 -2.16 -15.60
C LYS A 160 0.79 -1.32 -14.58
N TYR A 161 0.66 -0.02 -14.83
CA TYR A 161 -0.23 0.85 -14.05
C TYR A 161 -1.70 0.40 -14.08
N LYS A 162 -2.20 0.01 -15.26
CA LYS A 162 -3.54 -0.56 -15.39
C LYS A 162 -3.71 -1.83 -14.55
N TRP A 163 -2.68 -2.67 -14.50
CA TRP A 163 -2.73 -3.87 -13.68
C TRP A 163 -2.69 -3.57 -12.18
N ILE A 164 -1.89 -2.59 -11.73
CA ILE A 164 -1.94 -2.08 -10.35
C ILE A 164 -3.38 -1.63 -10.01
N GLY A 165 -4.01 -0.87 -10.91
CA GLY A 165 -5.41 -0.47 -10.75
C GLY A 165 -6.39 -1.65 -10.63
N GLN A 166 -6.16 -2.73 -11.39
CA GLN A 166 -6.96 -3.95 -11.28
C GLN A 166 -6.76 -4.64 -9.91
N LEU A 167 -5.53 -4.70 -9.39
CA LEU A 167 -5.24 -5.22 -8.05
C LEU A 167 -5.94 -4.39 -6.96
N MET A 168 -5.92 -3.06 -7.08
CA MET A 168 -6.66 -2.17 -6.16
C MET A 168 -8.17 -2.45 -6.20
N GLY A 169 -8.72 -2.67 -7.39
CA GLY A 169 -10.13 -3.03 -7.55
C GLY A 169 -10.47 -4.40 -6.98
N ALA A 170 -9.55 -5.36 -7.06
CA ALA A 170 -9.70 -6.68 -6.48
C ALA A 170 -9.68 -6.61 -4.95
N ALA A 171 -8.71 -5.88 -4.37
CA ALA A 171 -8.62 -5.61 -2.93
C ALA A 171 -9.92 -5.03 -2.36
N LEU A 172 -10.46 -4.03 -3.06
CA LEU A 172 -11.73 -3.38 -2.71
C LEU A 172 -12.91 -4.36 -2.63
N ARG A 173 -12.91 -5.43 -3.45
CA ARG A 173 -14.00 -6.41 -3.53
C ARG A 173 -13.84 -7.57 -2.56
N SER A 174 -12.62 -8.05 -2.33
CA SER A 174 -12.37 -9.31 -1.61
C SER A 174 -11.99 -9.15 -0.14
N ASN A 175 -12.01 -7.91 0.39
CA ASN A 175 -11.58 -7.58 1.76
C ASN A 175 -10.15 -8.10 2.06
N GLU A 176 -9.30 -8.07 1.03
CA GLU A 176 -7.86 -8.25 1.11
C GLU A 176 -7.20 -6.90 0.86
N PHE A 177 -5.98 -6.72 1.36
CA PHE A 177 -5.34 -5.40 1.38
C PHE A 177 -4.08 -5.35 0.55
N LEU A 178 -3.95 -4.26 -0.20
CA LEU A 178 -2.73 -3.87 -0.89
C LEU A 178 -2.18 -2.64 -0.15
N ILE A 179 -1.08 -2.84 0.58
CA ILE A 179 -0.45 -1.79 1.38
C ILE A 179 0.30 -0.84 0.42
N LEU A 180 -0.33 0.27 0.08
CA LEU A 180 0.28 1.33 -0.73
C LEU A 180 0.35 2.62 0.09
N ALA A 181 1.54 3.22 0.17
CA ALA A 181 1.76 4.48 0.85
C ALA A 181 1.69 5.64 -0.16
N LEU A 182 0.49 5.99 -0.60
CA LEU A 182 0.25 7.05 -1.60
C LEU A 182 -0.35 8.30 -0.93
N PRO A 183 0.05 9.52 -1.34
CA PRO A 183 -0.50 10.74 -0.79
C PRO A 183 -1.95 10.97 -1.26
N ALA A 184 -2.68 11.81 -0.52
CA ALA A 184 -4.06 12.20 -0.83
C ALA A 184 -4.22 12.70 -2.28
N LEU A 185 -3.20 13.34 -2.84
CA LEU A 185 -3.14 13.77 -4.24
C LEU A 185 -3.47 12.62 -5.21
N VAL A 186 -2.89 11.43 -5.01
CA VAL A 186 -3.10 10.27 -5.88
C VAL A 186 -4.49 9.69 -5.67
N TRP A 187 -4.91 9.53 -4.41
CA TRP A 187 -6.22 8.98 -4.07
C TRP A 187 -7.38 9.85 -4.56
N LYS A 188 -7.26 11.19 -4.45
CA LYS A 188 -8.25 12.14 -4.97
C LYS A 188 -8.38 12.04 -6.48
N GLN A 189 -7.27 11.99 -7.21
CA GLN A 189 -7.31 11.80 -8.66
C GLN A 189 -7.93 10.44 -9.04
N LEU A 190 -7.60 9.37 -8.31
CA LEU A 190 -8.22 8.05 -8.51
C LEU A 190 -9.71 8.04 -8.20
N ALA A 191 -10.17 8.81 -7.21
CA ALA A 191 -11.58 8.97 -6.86
C ALA A 191 -12.33 9.95 -7.79
N GLY A 192 -11.62 10.77 -8.57
CA GLY A 192 -12.21 11.87 -9.32
C GLY A 192 -12.69 13.00 -8.41
N GLU A 193 -11.87 13.34 -7.41
CA GLU A 193 -12.04 14.50 -6.54
C GLU A 193 -11.00 15.58 -6.88
N GLU A 194 -11.33 16.84 -6.57
CA GLU A 194 -10.42 17.96 -6.81
C GLU A 194 -9.24 17.95 -5.81
N VAL A 195 -8.06 18.25 -6.34
CA VAL A 195 -6.81 18.31 -5.58
C VAL A 195 -6.51 19.75 -5.19
N SER A 196 -6.23 19.98 -3.92
CA SER A 196 -5.86 21.28 -3.36
C SER A 196 -4.35 21.41 -3.26
N TRP A 197 -3.77 22.42 -3.91
CA TRP A 197 -2.33 22.69 -3.86
C TRP A 197 -1.78 22.78 -2.43
N SER A 198 -2.30 23.70 -1.62
CA SER A 198 -1.77 23.99 -0.28
C SER A 198 -1.92 22.85 0.73
N LYS A 199 -2.89 21.95 0.52
CA LYS A 199 -3.21 20.87 1.48
C LYS A 199 -2.68 19.52 1.02
N ASP A 200 -2.97 19.13 -0.22
CA ASP A 200 -2.69 17.78 -0.71
C ASP A 200 -1.28 17.68 -1.30
N PHE A 201 -0.81 18.72 -1.99
CA PHE A 201 0.54 18.71 -2.59
C PHE A 201 1.63 18.88 -1.54
N ALA A 202 1.32 19.47 -0.38
CA ALA A 202 2.23 19.54 0.77
C ALA A 202 2.70 18.15 1.26
N ALA A 203 1.90 17.09 1.05
CA ALA A 203 2.30 15.71 1.34
C ALA A 203 3.30 15.13 0.32
N VAL A 204 3.43 15.74 -0.86
CA VAL A 204 4.42 15.38 -1.89
C VAL A 204 5.69 16.21 -1.72
N ASP A 205 5.54 17.53 -1.59
CA ASP A 205 6.65 18.47 -1.60
C ASP A 205 6.29 19.74 -0.81
N LEU A 206 6.46 19.68 0.50
CA LEU A 206 6.15 20.78 1.41
C LEU A 206 7.05 22.00 1.18
N GLU A 207 8.31 21.76 0.82
CA GLU A 207 9.29 22.82 0.58
C GLU A 207 8.90 23.63 -0.64
N LEU A 208 8.54 22.98 -1.75
CA LEU A 208 8.05 23.67 -2.94
C LEU A 208 6.77 24.47 -2.67
N VAL A 209 5.84 23.93 -1.87
CA VAL A 209 4.62 24.67 -1.48
C VAL A 209 4.99 25.96 -0.75
N LYS A 210 5.86 25.88 0.27
CA LYS A 210 6.33 27.05 1.02
C LYS A 210 7.09 28.03 0.15
N LEU A 211 7.93 27.54 -0.77
CA LEU A 211 8.69 28.36 -1.71
C LEU A 211 7.76 29.18 -2.61
N LEU A 212 6.74 28.56 -3.20
CA LEU A 212 5.79 29.28 -4.06
C LEU A 212 4.90 30.24 -3.26
N GLU A 213 4.50 29.90 -2.04
CA GLU A 213 3.76 30.81 -1.15
C GLU A 213 4.59 32.03 -0.76
N MET A 214 5.90 31.84 -0.52
CA MET A 214 6.83 32.94 -0.29
C MET A 214 6.98 33.81 -1.54
N LEU A 215 7.18 33.19 -2.71
CA LEU A 215 7.30 33.89 -4.00
C LEU A 215 6.05 34.72 -4.34
N GLU A 216 4.88 34.30 -3.86
CA GLU A 216 3.63 35.03 -4.04
C GLU A 216 3.56 36.32 -3.22
N ARG A 217 4.17 36.31 -2.01
CA ARG A 217 4.08 37.38 -1.01
C ARG A 217 5.30 38.32 -0.96
N VAL A 218 6.43 37.89 -1.51
CA VAL A 218 7.67 38.67 -1.50
C VAL A 218 7.51 40.00 -2.24
N ASP A 219 8.17 41.04 -1.74
CA ASP A 219 8.26 42.34 -2.42
C ASP A 219 9.30 42.31 -3.56
N ARG A 220 9.38 43.40 -4.33
CA ARG A 220 10.26 43.49 -5.50
C ARG A 220 11.74 43.42 -5.11
N GLU A 221 12.14 44.14 -4.06
CA GLU A 221 13.54 44.27 -3.64
C GLU A 221 14.07 42.92 -3.14
N ALA A 222 13.30 42.24 -2.30
CA ALA A 222 13.63 40.90 -1.82
C ALA A 222 13.57 39.86 -2.95
N PHE A 223 12.63 39.96 -3.89
CA PHE A 223 12.62 39.06 -5.06
C PHE A 223 13.90 39.20 -5.89
N GLU A 224 14.29 40.43 -6.22
CA GLU A 224 15.49 40.67 -7.03
C GLU A 224 16.77 40.23 -6.29
N PHE A 225 16.81 40.41 -4.97
CA PHE A 225 17.92 39.95 -4.13
C PHE A 225 18.01 38.41 -4.04
N ILE A 226 16.89 37.72 -3.84
CA ILE A 226 16.86 36.26 -3.62
C ILE A 226 16.89 35.47 -4.95
N PHE A 227 16.20 35.96 -5.98
CA PHE A 227 15.89 35.18 -7.20
C PHE A 227 16.36 35.82 -8.50
N GLY A 228 16.74 37.11 -8.49
CA GLY A 228 16.75 37.98 -9.67
C GLY A 228 17.60 37.54 -10.87
N ARG A 229 18.43 36.49 -10.74
CA ARG A 229 19.22 35.92 -11.83
C ARG A 229 19.28 34.39 -11.86
N GLU A 230 18.70 33.71 -10.88
CA GLU A 230 18.80 32.25 -10.74
C GLU A 230 17.48 31.55 -11.09
N LEU A 231 16.34 32.21 -10.86
CA LEU A 231 15.04 31.63 -11.12
C LEU A 231 14.73 31.66 -12.62
N THR A 232 14.73 30.49 -13.24
CA THR A 232 14.37 30.31 -14.66
C THR A 232 13.03 29.62 -14.79
N TYR A 233 12.43 29.61 -16.00
CA TYR A 233 11.19 28.89 -16.27
C TYR A 233 11.41 27.37 -16.40
N THR A 234 11.95 26.77 -15.33
CA THR A 234 12.16 25.34 -15.20
C THR A 234 11.57 24.84 -13.88
N ALA A 235 11.26 23.55 -13.82
CA ALA A 235 10.84 22.88 -12.60
C ALA A 235 11.47 21.49 -12.51
N VAL A 236 11.79 21.04 -11.31
CA VAL A 236 12.23 19.67 -11.04
C VAL A 236 11.00 18.84 -10.67
N LEU A 237 10.78 17.73 -11.39
CA LEU A 237 9.68 16.80 -11.15
C LEU A 237 10.05 15.75 -10.09
N SER A 238 9.09 14.89 -9.72
CA SER A 238 9.28 13.91 -8.64
C SER A 238 10.29 12.80 -8.99
N ASP A 239 10.60 12.61 -10.27
CA ASP A 239 11.64 11.72 -10.77
C ASP A 239 13.01 12.40 -10.89
N GLN A 240 13.17 13.60 -10.31
CA GLN A 240 14.37 14.44 -10.36
C GLN A 240 14.73 14.97 -11.75
N ARG A 241 13.83 14.85 -12.73
CA ARG A 241 14.04 15.44 -14.05
C ARG A 241 13.68 16.92 -14.04
N MET A 242 14.58 17.73 -14.61
CA MET A 242 14.28 19.13 -14.91
C MET A 242 13.46 19.23 -16.22
N VAL A 243 12.36 19.99 -16.16
CA VAL A 243 11.52 20.29 -17.32
C VAL A 243 11.42 21.80 -17.53
N GLU A 244 11.34 22.21 -18.80
CA GLU A 244 11.07 23.60 -19.15
C GLU A 244 9.55 23.85 -19.11
N LEU A 245 9.15 24.93 -18.43
CA LEU A 245 7.74 25.32 -18.29
C LEU A 245 7.21 26.08 -19.51
N ILE A 246 8.12 26.70 -20.26
CA ILE A 246 7.89 27.40 -21.52
C ILE A 246 9.02 27.03 -22.50
N PRO A 247 8.85 27.23 -23.82
CA PRO A 247 9.93 27.01 -24.77
C PRO A 247 11.18 27.85 -24.43
N LYS A 248 12.35 27.22 -24.35
CA LYS A 248 13.62 27.85 -23.94
C LYS A 248 13.56 28.39 -22.50
N GLY A 249 12.77 27.74 -21.64
CA GLY A 249 12.57 28.14 -20.26
C GLY A 249 13.86 28.15 -19.42
N SER A 250 14.80 27.26 -19.71
CA SER A 250 16.12 27.21 -19.06
C SER A 250 16.97 28.46 -19.29
N SER A 251 16.75 29.19 -20.38
CA SER A 251 17.47 30.42 -20.73
C SER A 251 16.68 31.69 -20.40
N THR A 252 15.46 31.55 -19.86
CA THR A 252 14.56 32.66 -19.61
C THR A 252 14.44 32.88 -18.10
N VAL A 253 14.91 34.02 -17.61
CA VAL A 253 14.82 34.41 -16.19
C VAL A 253 13.42 34.91 -15.87
N VAL A 254 12.89 34.50 -14.73
CA VAL A 254 11.59 34.94 -14.22
C VAL A 254 11.73 36.34 -13.65
N ARG A 255 10.93 37.29 -14.14
CA ARG A 255 10.89 38.66 -13.62
C ARG A 255 9.87 38.77 -12.50
N TYR A 256 9.99 39.78 -11.65
CA TYR A 256 9.06 39.99 -10.53
C TYR A 256 7.61 40.15 -11.02
N GLU A 257 7.41 40.79 -12.17
CA GLU A 257 6.10 40.97 -12.79
C GLU A 257 5.45 39.63 -13.19
N ASP A 258 6.26 38.69 -13.68
CA ASP A 258 5.79 37.41 -14.23
C ASP A 258 5.69 36.30 -13.17
N ARG A 259 6.08 36.58 -11.93
CA ARG A 259 6.18 35.55 -10.86
C ARG A 259 4.88 34.79 -10.65
N ARG A 260 3.72 35.43 -10.83
CA ARG A 260 2.40 34.79 -10.67
C ARG A 260 2.14 33.77 -11.78
N ASP A 261 2.55 34.07 -13.00
CA ASP A 261 2.44 33.16 -14.14
C ASP A 261 3.41 31.99 -13.97
N PHE A 262 4.64 32.27 -13.53
CA PHE A 262 5.59 31.22 -13.15
C PHE A 262 5.03 30.27 -12.08
N ILE A 263 4.47 30.82 -10.98
CA ILE A 263 3.82 30.03 -9.92
C ILE A 263 2.72 29.15 -10.52
N HIS A 264 1.87 29.71 -11.39
CA HIS A 264 0.80 28.95 -12.04
C HIS A 264 1.34 27.79 -12.89
N LEU A 265 2.39 28.04 -13.69
CA LEU A 265 3.02 27.03 -14.53
C LEU A 265 3.67 25.91 -13.71
N VAL A 266 4.39 26.24 -12.64
CA VAL A 266 4.97 25.23 -11.72
C VAL A 266 3.87 24.39 -11.08
N ARG A 267 2.82 25.04 -10.55
CA ARG A 267 1.68 24.35 -9.92
C ARG A 267 1.05 23.37 -10.91
N LYS A 268 0.80 23.80 -12.15
CA LYS A 268 0.24 22.95 -13.21
C LYS A 268 1.17 21.79 -13.55
N ALA A 269 2.44 22.05 -13.82
CA ALA A 269 3.40 21.01 -14.18
C ALA A 269 3.50 19.92 -13.11
N ARG A 270 3.58 20.31 -11.83
CA ARG A 270 3.73 19.38 -10.71
C ARG A 270 2.43 18.62 -10.37
N LEU A 271 1.26 19.24 -10.50
CA LEU A 271 -0.02 18.55 -10.30
C LEU A 271 -0.35 17.56 -11.43
N GLU A 272 0.11 17.84 -12.66
CA GLU A 272 -0.20 17.04 -13.85
C GLU A 272 0.88 16.02 -14.22
N GLU A 273 2.04 16.03 -13.56
CA GLU A 273 3.21 15.21 -13.96
C GLU A 273 2.92 13.70 -14.08
N SER A 274 2.07 13.17 -13.19
CA SER A 274 1.73 11.74 -13.12
C SER A 274 0.32 11.41 -13.63
N LYS A 275 -0.33 12.36 -14.32
CA LYS A 275 -1.75 12.27 -14.72
C LYS A 275 -2.02 11.07 -15.62
N GLU A 276 -1.12 10.73 -16.53
CA GLU A 276 -1.26 9.59 -17.45
C GLU A 276 -1.15 8.24 -16.69
N GLN A 277 -0.21 8.14 -15.76
CA GLN A 277 -0.03 6.95 -14.91
C GLN A 277 -1.25 6.73 -14.01
N ILE A 278 -1.76 7.79 -13.38
CA ILE A 278 -2.96 7.73 -12.56
C ILE A 278 -4.19 7.40 -13.41
N ALA A 279 -4.30 7.94 -14.62
CA ALA A 279 -5.38 7.59 -15.55
C ALA A 279 -5.35 6.11 -15.93
N ALA A 280 -4.17 5.54 -16.18
CA ALA A 280 -4.01 4.11 -16.44
C ALA A 280 -4.42 3.25 -15.21
N MET A 281 -4.01 3.64 -14.00
CA MET A 281 -4.45 2.99 -12.75
C MET A 281 -5.98 3.09 -12.59
N ARG A 282 -6.57 4.27 -12.79
CA ARG A 282 -8.02 4.46 -12.71
C ARG A 282 -8.76 3.61 -13.75
N ALA A 283 -8.25 3.50 -14.97
CA ALA A 283 -8.81 2.63 -16.01
C ALA A 283 -8.78 1.15 -15.61
N GLY A 284 -7.71 0.72 -14.93
CA GLY A 284 -7.60 -0.61 -14.33
C GLY A 284 -8.62 -0.85 -13.23
N LEU A 285 -8.75 0.10 -12.32
CA LEU A 285 -9.72 0.08 -11.22
C LEU A 285 -11.15 -0.05 -11.75
N LEU A 286 -11.50 0.73 -12.77
CA LEU A 286 -12.82 0.71 -13.43
C LEU A 286 -13.12 -0.58 -14.21
N CYS A 287 -12.11 -1.40 -14.54
CA CYS A 287 -12.37 -2.72 -15.10
C CYS A 287 -13.04 -3.65 -14.06
N VAL A 288 -12.67 -3.51 -12.79
CA VAL A 288 -13.07 -4.40 -11.69
C VAL A 288 -14.20 -3.80 -10.84
N VAL A 289 -14.16 -2.48 -10.63
CA VAL A 289 -15.11 -1.73 -9.81
C VAL A 289 -15.98 -0.85 -10.70
N PRO A 290 -17.32 -0.96 -10.66
CA PRO A 290 -18.20 -0.11 -11.45
C PRO A 290 -18.01 1.38 -11.13
N GLN A 291 -18.11 2.24 -12.15
CA GLN A 291 -18.04 3.69 -12.02
C GLN A 291 -18.96 4.25 -10.90
N PRO A 292 -20.24 3.82 -10.77
CA PRO A 292 -21.10 4.30 -9.68
C PRO A 292 -20.53 4.04 -8.28
N VAL A 293 -19.80 2.95 -8.08
CA VAL A 293 -19.17 2.65 -6.79
C VAL A 293 -18.06 3.66 -6.49
N LEU A 294 -17.22 4.01 -7.46
CA LEU A 294 -16.18 5.03 -7.28
C LEU A 294 -16.78 6.42 -7.04
N ASP A 295 -17.86 6.77 -7.73
CA ASP A 295 -18.55 8.05 -7.51
C ASP A 295 -19.22 8.14 -6.14
N LEU A 296 -19.61 7.00 -5.58
CA LEU A 296 -20.13 6.88 -4.24
C LEU A 296 -19.04 6.72 -3.17
N LEU A 297 -17.74 6.74 -3.48
CA LEU A 297 -16.68 6.68 -2.48
C LEU A 297 -15.99 8.04 -2.34
N THR A 298 -15.61 8.39 -1.12
CA THR A 298 -14.61 9.46 -0.94
C THR A 298 -13.22 8.87 -1.12
N TRP A 299 -12.23 9.71 -1.40
CA TRP A 299 -10.85 9.27 -1.53
C TRP A 299 -10.34 8.51 -0.30
N GLN A 300 -10.70 8.94 0.92
CA GLN A 300 -10.30 8.23 2.17
C GLN A 300 -10.94 6.85 2.27
N GLN A 301 -12.19 6.71 1.81
CA GLN A 301 -12.87 5.42 1.84
C GLN A 301 -12.36 4.49 0.74
N LEU A 302 -11.98 5.03 -0.41
CA LEU A 302 -11.30 4.28 -1.46
C LEU A 302 -9.96 3.76 -0.94
N GLU A 303 -9.14 4.63 -0.36
CA GLU A 303 -7.88 4.25 0.29
C GLU A 303 -8.12 3.17 1.35
N LYS A 304 -9.04 3.39 2.29
CA LYS A 304 -9.35 2.43 3.35
C LYS A 304 -9.84 1.09 2.81
N LYS A 305 -10.57 1.06 1.69
CA LYS A 305 -11.02 -0.19 1.07
C LYS A 305 -9.91 -0.94 0.32
N VAL A 306 -8.92 -0.23 -0.20
CA VAL A 306 -7.78 -0.83 -0.92
C VAL A 306 -6.67 -1.23 0.03
N CYS A 307 -6.30 -0.32 0.92
CA CYS A 307 -5.17 -0.47 1.82
C CYS A 307 -5.58 -1.03 3.18
N GLY A 308 -6.83 -0.90 3.63
CA GLY A 308 -7.21 -1.18 5.01
C GLY A 308 -6.87 0.00 5.95
N ASP A 309 -7.18 -0.15 7.23
CA ASP A 309 -6.94 0.92 8.21
C ASP A 309 -5.44 1.17 8.43
N HIS A 310 -5.02 2.43 8.28
CA HIS A 310 -3.62 2.84 8.45
C HIS A 310 -3.19 2.88 9.92
N GLU A 311 -4.05 3.41 10.79
CA GLU A 311 -3.82 3.45 12.24
C GLU A 311 -4.59 2.34 12.95
N ILE A 312 -3.86 1.51 13.68
CA ILE A 312 -4.41 0.47 14.54
C ILE A 312 -4.20 0.94 15.97
N THR A 313 -5.30 1.11 16.71
CA THR A 313 -5.25 1.37 18.15
C THR A 313 -5.52 0.07 18.90
N ALA A 314 -4.95 -0.08 20.10
CA ALA A 314 -5.15 -1.25 20.94
C ALA A 314 -6.66 -1.50 21.19
N ALA A 315 -7.42 -0.44 21.46
CA ALA A 315 -8.86 -0.52 21.68
C ALA A 315 -9.61 -1.07 20.45
N LYS A 316 -9.22 -0.66 19.25
CA LYS A 316 -9.83 -1.14 18.01
C LYS A 316 -9.40 -2.56 17.68
N LEU A 317 -8.13 -2.91 17.85
CA LEU A 317 -7.66 -4.28 17.67
C LEU A 317 -8.39 -5.24 18.60
N GLN A 318 -8.60 -4.84 19.86
CA GLN A 318 -9.30 -5.63 20.87
C GLN A 318 -10.72 -6.03 20.45
N THR A 319 -11.44 -5.20 19.66
CA THR A 319 -12.79 -5.56 19.17
C THR A 319 -12.79 -6.72 18.18
N PHE A 320 -11.63 -7.06 17.61
CA PHE A 320 -11.44 -8.18 16.69
C PHE A 320 -10.79 -9.41 17.36
N ILE A 321 -10.53 -9.35 18.66
CA ILE A 321 -9.94 -10.46 19.42
C ILE A 321 -11.03 -11.21 20.15
N ARG A 322 -11.10 -12.53 19.94
CA ARG A 322 -11.95 -13.44 20.71
C ARG A 322 -11.07 -14.35 21.57
N PHE A 323 -11.30 -14.35 22.87
CA PHE A 323 -10.65 -15.28 23.80
C PHE A 323 -11.51 -16.55 23.94
N GLU A 324 -10.92 -17.71 23.71
CA GLU A 324 -11.56 -19.02 23.84
C GLU A 324 -10.80 -19.89 24.83
N ASP A 325 -11.53 -20.73 25.57
CA ASP A 325 -11.00 -21.65 26.58
C ASP A 325 -10.19 -21.05 27.74
N PHE A 326 -10.37 -19.77 28.05
CA PHE A 326 -9.80 -19.16 29.25
C PHE A 326 -10.74 -19.31 30.46
N PRO A 327 -10.20 -19.61 31.65
CA PRO A 327 -10.88 -19.42 32.93
C PRO A 327 -11.46 -18.00 33.09
N ALA A 328 -12.50 -17.88 33.93
CA ALA A 328 -13.00 -16.58 34.33
C ALA A 328 -11.90 -15.77 35.05
N ASN A 329 -11.73 -14.51 34.65
CA ASN A 329 -10.75 -13.58 35.22
C ASN A 329 -9.28 -14.02 35.10
N ASP A 330 -8.91 -14.63 33.97
CA ASP A 330 -7.55 -15.09 33.72
C ASP A 330 -6.53 -13.93 33.62
N THR A 331 -5.46 -14.00 34.41
CA THR A 331 -4.39 -12.99 34.44
C THR A 331 -3.62 -12.89 33.13
N ARG A 332 -3.59 -13.96 32.31
CA ARG A 332 -2.97 -13.95 30.97
C ARG A 332 -3.65 -12.95 30.05
N ILE A 333 -4.99 -12.93 30.07
CA ILE A 333 -5.78 -11.99 29.27
C ILE A 333 -5.49 -10.56 29.72
N GLN A 334 -5.44 -10.32 31.03
CA GLN A 334 -5.17 -8.98 31.58
C GLN A 334 -3.79 -8.47 31.17
N ASN A 335 -2.75 -9.29 31.40
CA ASN A 335 -1.37 -8.97 31.02
C ASN A 335 -1.22 -8.73 29.52
N PHE A 336 -1.90 -9.53 28.69
CA PHE A 336 -1.91 -9.39 27.24
C PHE A 336 -2.56 -8.08 26.77
N LEU A 337 -3.74 -7.76 27.31
CA LEU A 337 -4.44 -6.52 26.94
C LEU A 337 -3.70 -5.28 27.43
N GLU A 338 -3.02 -5.35 28.58
CA GLU A 338 -2.16 -4.27 29.07
C GLU A 338 -0.91 -4.11 28.19
N ALA A 339 -0.24 -5.20 27.83
CA ALA A 339 0.89 -5.18 26.90
C ALA A 339 0.53 -4.52 25.55
N LEU A 340 -0.63 -4.88 24.97
CA LEU A 340 -1.09 -4.27 23.72
C LEU A 340 -1.37 -2.77 23.81
N LYS A 341 -1.72 -2.22 24.99
CA LYS A 341 -1.92 -0.78 25.16
C LYS A 341 -0.61 0.02 25.05
N ASN A 342 0.52 -0.63 25.34
CA ASN A 342 1.84 -0.02 25.25
C ASN A 342 2.46 -0.14 23.85
N PHE A 343 1.79 -0.81 22.92
CA PHE A 343 2.25 -0.95 21.53
C PHE A 343 1.91 0.31 20.72
N THR A 344 2.85 0.72 19.88
CA THR A 344 2.61 1.74 18.85
C THR A 344 1.69 1.20 17.75
N SER A 345 1.14 2.05 16.88
CA SER A 345 0.38 1.59 15.71
C SER A 345 1.21 0.66 14.80
N GLU A 346 2.52 0.91 14.72
CA GLU A 346 3.46 0.08 13.96
C GLU A 346 3.64 -1.30 14.61
N ASP A 347 3.82 -1.34 15.94
CA ASP A 347 3.90 -2.59 16.69
C ASP A 347 2.61 -3.41 16.56
N LEU A 348 1.44 -2.76 16.62
CA LEU A 348 0.13 -3.41 16.46
C LEU A 348 -0.06 -3.97 15.04
N SER A 349 0.43 -3.26 14.02
CA SER A 349 0.46 -3.73 12.63
C SER A 349 1.35 -4.97 12.47
N ARG A 350 2.55 -4.97 13.07
CA ARG A 350 3.43 -6.15 13.10
C ARG A 350 2.82 -7.31 13.87
N PHE A 351 2.18 -7.04 15.00
CA PHE A 351 1.43 -8.06 15.76
C PHE A 351 0.33 -8.69 14.91
N LEU A 352 -0.46 -7.88 14.21
CA LEU A 352 -1.50 -8.40 13.32
C LEU A 352 -0.90 -9.30 12.23
N LYS A 353 0.25 -8.90 11.67
CA LYS A 353 0.96 -9.69 10.65
C LYS A 353 1.47 -11.01 11.22
N PHE A 354 2.03 -10.99 12.42
CA PHE A 354 2.48 -12.19 13.14
C PHE A 354 1.34 -13.21 13.34
N VAL A 355 0.15 -12.75 13.77
CA VAL A 355 -0.97 -13.65 14.09
C VAL A 355 -1.79 -14.06 12.86
N THR A 356 -1.90 -13.20 11.85
CA THR A 356 -2.90 -13.36 10.77
C THR A 356 -2.33 -13.29 9.35
N GLY A 357 -1.06 -12.91 9.20
CA GLY A 357 -0.42 -12.65 7.91
C GLY A 357 -0.87 -11.33 7.27
N ARG A 358 -1.75 -10.57 7.94
CA ARG A 358 -2.24 -9.27 7.49
C ARG A 358 -1.71 -8.20 8.42
N SER A 359 -1.26 -7.08 7.87
CA SER A 359 -0.80 -5.93 8.66
C SER A 359 -1.92 -4.93 8.98
N ARG A 360 -3.14 -5.11 8.45
CA ARG A 360 -4.25 -4.17 8.60
C ARG A 360 -5.60 -4.84 8.87
N LEU A 361 -6.46 -4.12 9.60
CA LEU A 361 -7.82 -4.54 9.95
C LEU A 361 -8.80 -4.35 8.77
N PRO A 362 -9.90 -5.12 8.73
CA PRO A 362 -10.40 -6.05 9.75
C PRO A 362 -9.97 -7.50 9.52
N VAL A 363 -9.59 -8.19 10.60
CA VAL A 363 -9.37 -9.63 10.63
C VAL A 363 -9.65 -10.13 12.04
N GLN A 364 -10.45 -11.19 12.17
CA GLN A 364 -10.77 -11.76 13.47
C GLN A 364 -9.60 -12.62 13.96
N ILE A 365 -9.18 -12.43 15.20
CA ILE A 365 -8.17 -13.22 15.87
C ILE A 365 -8.85 -14.06 16.95
N THR A 366 -8.53 -15.35 17.01
CA THR A 366 -8.91 -16.20 18.15
C THR A 366 -7.68 -16.46 19.01
N VAL A 367 -7.78 -16.20 20.30
CA VAL A 367 -6.71 -16.44 21.27
C VAL A 367 -7.10 -17.63 22.13
N TYR A 368 -6.18 -18.58 22.28
CA TYR A 368 -6.30 -19.73 23.17
C TYR A 368 -5.20 -19.71 24.23
N PRO A 369 -5.41 -20.31 25.41
CA PRO A 369 -4.33 -20.52 26.36
C PRO A 369 -3.33 -21.54 25.81
N GLU A 370 -2.03 -21.28 25.94
CA GLU A 370 -1.00 -22.30 25.74
C GLU A 370 -1.11 -23.37 26.84
N ARG A 371 -1.14 -24.65 26.47
CA ARG A 371 -1.35 -25.78 27.42
C ARG A 371 -0.17 -26.72 27.57
N GLU A 372 0.85 -26.62 26.72
CA GLU A 372 1.95 -27.61 26.70
C GLU A 372 2.86 -27.50 27.94
N ASN A 373 3.06 -26.31 28.50
CA ASN A 373 3.99 -26.07 29.60
C ASN A 373 3.37 -25.18 30.69
N LEU A 374 2.37 -25.68 31.43
CA LEU A 374 1.60 -24.92 32.43
C LEU A 374 2.45 -24.29 33.57
N ASN A 375 3.62 -24.87 33.86
CA ASN A 375 4.51 -24.40 34.94
C ASN A 375 5.64 -23.47 34.45
N ALA A 376 5.83 -23.33 33.13
CA ALA A 376 6.83 -22.44 32.57
C ALA A 376 6.21 -21.05 32.35
N LEU A 377 6.85 -20.03 32.92
CA LEU A 377 6.49 -18.64 32.68
C LEU A 377 7.32 -18.05 31.54
N ASP A 378 6.81 -16.97 30.95
CA ASP A 378 7.58 -16.09 30.07
C ASP A 378 8.13 -16.81 28.81
N LEU A 379 7.34 -17.73 28.28
CA LEU A 379 7.60 -18.40 27.01
C LEU A 379 7.25 -17.52 25.81
N MET A 380 7.85 -17.82 24.65
CA MET A 380 7.48 -17.20 23.38
C MET A 380 6.04 -17.50 22.99
N PRO A 381 5.27 -16.50 22.53
CA PRO A 381 3.94 -16.72 21.98
C PRO A 381 4.02 -17.52 20.67
N LYS A 382 3.04 -18.39 20.45
CA LYS A 382 2.92 -19.16 19.19
C LYS A 382 1.71 -18.68 18.41
N ALA A 383 1.83 -18.58 17.09
CA ALA A 383 0.72 -18.21 16.21
C ALA A 383 0.53 -19.22 15.09
N CYS A 384 -0.73 -19.51 14.75
CA CYS A 384 -1.12 -20.21 13.54
C CYS A 384 -1.77 -19.24 12.57
N THR A 385 -0.94 -18.68 11.69
CA THR A 385 -1.28 -17.60 10.76
C THR A 385 -2.43 -17.96 9.82
N CYS A 386 -2.50 -19.21 9.37
CA CYS A 386 -3.54 -19.73 8.48
C CYS A 386 -4.94 -19.71 9.12
N SER A 387 -5.03 -19.94 10.43
CA SER A 387 -6.28 -19.96 11.19
C SER A 387 -6.52 -18.68 11.99
N CYS A 388 -5.61 -17.69 11.90
CA CYS A 388 -5.63 -16.47 12.69
C CYS A 388 -5.70 -16.75 14.20
N ILE A 389 -4.96 -17.77 14.66
CA ILE A 389 -4.94 -18.20 16.06
C ILE A 389 -3.65 -17.76 16.74
N LEU A 390 -3.77 -17.24 17.96
CA LEU A 390 -2.66 -16.98 18.89
C LEU A 390 -2.80 -17.91 20.10
N PHE A 391 -1.73 -18.62 20.44
CA PHE A 391 -1.62 -19.32 21.72
C PHE A 391 -0.85 -18.45 22.71
N LEU A 392 -1.48 -18.18 23.85
CA LEU A 392 -1.01 -17.22 24.84
C LEU A 392 -0.43 -17.95 26.06
N PRO A 393 0.90 -17.88 26.28
CA PRO A 393 1.55 -18.38 27.48
C PRO A 393 1.15 -17.65 28.76
N SER A 394 1.53 -18.23 29.89
CA SER A 394 1.50 -17.55 31.19
C SER A 394 2.72 -16.62 31.32
N TYR A 395 2.47 -15.35 31.60
CA TYR A 395 3.52 -14.35 31.81
C TYR A 395 3.57 -13.90 33.27
N SER A 396 4.77 -13.64 33.77
CA SER A 396 5.01 -13.14 35.12
C SER A 396 4.44 -11.73 35.34
N SER A 397 4.37 -10.92 34.29
CA SER A 397 3.82 -9.56 34.31
C SER A 397 3.37 -9.10 32.92
N ALA A 398 2.57 -8.02 32.87
CA ALA A 398 2.24 -7.34 31.61
C ALA A 398 3.49 -6.85 30.85
N LYS A 399 4.53 -6.40 31.58
CA LYS A 399 5.80 -5.97 30.98
C LYS A 399 6.55 -7.13 30.32
N ALA A 400 6.62 -8.29 30.97
CA ALA A 400 7.22 -9.49 30.38
C ALA A 400 6.46 -9.93 29.12
N CYS A 401 5.13 -9.92 29.17
CA CYS A 401 4.27 -10.17 28.01
C CYS A 401 4.58 -9.19 26.85
N GLU A 402 4.70 -7.89 27.15
CA GLU A 402 5.03 -6.84 26.18
C GLU A 402 6.38 -7.07 25.51
N GLU A 403 7.44 -7.32 26.28
CA GLU A 403 8.80 -7.54 25.76
C GLU A 403 8.87 -8.78 24.87
N LEU A 404 8.24 -9.89 25.29
CA LEU A 404 8.26 -11.15 24.54
C LEU A 404 7.37 -11.10 23.29
N LEU A 405 6.21 -10.45 23.35
CA LEU A 405 5.39 -10.19 22.18
C LEU A 405 6.13 -9.29 21.20
N ARG A 406 6.73 -8.19 21.68
CA ARG A 406 7.50 -7.29 20.82
C ARG A 406 8.66 -8.05 20.17
N TYR A 407 9.39 -8.86 20.92
CA TYR A 407 10.44 -9.70 20.36
C TYR A 407 9.89 -10.63 19.25
N ALA A 408 8.80 -11.33 19.51
CA ALA A 408 8.20 -12.26 18.52
C ALA A 408 7.78 -11.53 17.23
N VAL A 409 7.11 -10.37 17.33
CA VAL A 409 6.59 -9.68 16.14
C VAL A 409 7.68 -9.05 15.26
N TYR A 410 8.84 -8.73 15.83
CA TYR A 410 9.99 -8.23 15.05
C TYR A 410 10.86 -9.35 14.48
N ASN A 411 10.96 -10.50 15.16
CA ASN A 411 11.87 -11.58 14.77
C ASN A 411 11.19 -12.74 14.01
N CYS A 412 9.86 -12.87 14.05
CA CYS A 412 9.11 -13.94 13.39
C CYS A 412 8.30 -13.43 12.18
N MET A 413 8.92 -12.62 11.31
CA MET A 413 8.25 -11.95 10.17
C MET A 413 8.09 -12.83 8.91
N SER A 414 8.63 -14.05 8.90
CA SER A 414 8.46 -15.07 7.86
C SER A 414 8.46 -16.47 8.48
N ILE A 415 7.55 -17.34 8.03
CA ILE A 415 7.78 -18.78 8.09
C ILE A 415 8.85 -19.05 7.01
N ASP A 416 10.12 -18.83 7.32
CA ASP A 416 11.23 -19.28 6.46
C ASP A 416 11.26 -20.81 6.52
N THR A 417 10.42 -21.42 5.68
CA THR A 417 10.50 -22.85 5.32
C THR A 417 11.19 -23.04 3.97
N ASP A 418 11.86 -21.99 3.47
CA ASP A 418 12.73 -22.06 2.30
C ASP A 418 13.98 -22.88 2.65
N LYS A 419 13.85 -24.21 2.62
CA LYS A 419 15.01 -25.09 2.63
C LYS A 419 15.72 -24.94 1.29
N ASN A 420 17.01 -24.62 1.37
CA ASN A 420 17.91 -24.70 0.24
C ASN A 420 17.86 -26.16 -0.25
N PRO A 421 17.60 -26.46 -1.54
CA PRO A 421 17.66 -27.83 -2.05
C PRO A 421 19.07 -28.45 -1.98
N TRP A 422 20.06 -27.69 -1.47
CA TRP A 422 21.46 -28.08 -1.31
C TRP A 422 21.94 -28.05 0.14
N ASP A 423 21.06 -27.83 1.13
CA ASP A 423 21.37 -27.97 2.57
C ASP A 423 20.73 -29.21 3.19
#